data_AF-W9AL32-F1
#
_entry.id   AF-W9AL32-F1
#
_cell.length_a   1.000
_cell.length_b   1.000
_cell.length_c   1.000
_cell.angle_alpha   90.00
_cell.angle_beta   90.00
_cell.angle_gamma   90.00
#
_symmetry.space_group_name_H-M   'P 1'
#
loop_
_entity.id
_entity.type
_entity.pdbx_description
1 polymer ?
#
loop_
_entity_poly.entity_id
_entity_poly.type
_entity_poly.pdbx_seq_one_letter_code
_entity_poly.pdbx_strand_id
1 'polypeptide(L)' 'MSTLAADAEHPFGLELKTTNLQEIAGLLGTTYRHLNRVVHSLIEREIITKDRHFIQIQDWSLLEKLSNDIRYE' A
#
# COMPACT_ATOMS: atom_id res chain seq x y z
N MET A 1 -0.80 -35.07 5.94
CA MET A 1 0.56 -34.54 6.19
C MET A 1 1.33 -34.54 4.89
N SER A 2 1.62 -33.37 4.32
CA SER A 2 2.93 -33.07 3.72
C SER A 2 2.99 -31.58 3.41
N THR A 3 3.98 -30.97 4.03
CA THR A 3 4.46 -29.60 3.96
C THR A 3 4.97 -29.27 2.55
N LEU A 4 4.41 -28.23 1.92
CA LEU A 4 5.13 -27.43 0.92
C LEU A 4 5.38 -26.08 1.60
N ALA A 5 6.56 -25.98 2.19
CA ALA A 5 7.08 -24.73 2.73
C ALA A 5 7.77 -23.95 1.62
N ALA A 6 7.69 -22.64 1.76
CA ALA A 6 8.46 -21.61 1.06
C ALA A 6 7.98 -21.22 -0.34
N ASP A 7 6.90 -20.42 -0.38
CA ASP A 7 6.89 -19.28 -1.28
C ASP A 7 6.72 -18.01 -0.44
N ALA A 8 7.87 -17.33 -0.27
CA ALA A 8 8.08 -15.93 0.04
C ALA A 8 7.23 -15.26 1.15
N GLU A 9 7.92 -15.11 2.28
CA GLU A 9 7.77 -14.05 3.27
C GLU A 9 7.45 -12.68 2.62
N HIS A 10 6.21 -12.18 2.75
CA HIS A 10 5.92 -10.75 2.94
C HIS A 10 4.44 -10.55 3.37
N PRO A 11 4.10 -10.71 4.66
CA PRO A 11 2.74 -10.50 5.14
C PRO A 11 2.37 -9.02 5.38
N PHE A 12 3.28 -8.07 5.14
CA PHE A 12 3.04 -6.66 5.44
C PHE A 12 2.42 -5.84 4.28
N GLY A 13 2.40 -6.38 3.05
CA GLY A 13 2.00 -5.62 1.86
C GLY A 13 0.77 -6.12 1.12
N LEU A 14 0.22 -7.29 1.46
CA LEU A 14 -0.63 -8.00 0.50
C LEU A 14 -2.11 -7.59 0.54
N GLU A 15 -2.63 -6.95 1.59
CA GLU A 15 -4.04 -6.54 1.60
C GLU A 15 -4.28 -5.48 2.69
N LEU A 16 -4.34 -4.20 2.30
CA LEU A 16 -5.08 -3.22 3.10
C LEU A 16 -6.57 -3.56 2.97
N LYS A 17 -7.00 -4.59 3.71
CA LYS A 17 -8.36 -5.13 3.75
C LYS A 17 -9.38 -4.16 4.36
N THR A 18 -8.93 -2.99 4.80
CA THR A 18 -9.82 -1.89 5.20
C THR A 18 -9.71 -0.76 4.19
N THR A 19 -10.78 -0.57 3.42
CA THR A 19 -10.95 0.54 2.47
C THR A 19 -11.01 1.91 3.14
N ASN A 20 -10.92 1.99 4.47
CA ASN A 20 -11.11 3.24 5.17
C ASN A 20 -9.83 4.07 5.21
N LEU A 21 -9.58 4.79 4.11
CA LEU A 21 -8.53 5.81 4.02
C LEU A 21 -8.61 6.85 5.17
N GLN A 22 -9.77 7.05 5.81
CA GLN A 22 -9.87 7.96 6.96
C GLN A 22 -9.20 7.36 8.20
N GLU A 23 -9.37 6.06 8.44
CA GLU A 23 -8.70 5.35 9.54
C GLU A 23 -7.18 5.31 9.31
N ILE A 24 -6.74 5.00 8.08
CA ILE A 24 -5.32 4.99 7.72
C ILE A 24 -4.71 6.38 7.91
N ALA A 25 -5.41 7.44 7.49
CA ALA A 25 -4.93 8.79 7.72
C ALA A 25 -4.77 9.10 9.22
N GLY A 26 -5.74 8.67 10.04
CA GLY A 26 -5.66 8.79 11.50
C GLY A 26 -4.45 8.05 12.10
N LEU A 27 -4.19 6.82 11.67
CA LEU A 27 -3.06 6.01 12.12
C LEU A 27 -1.72 6.63 11.74
N LEU A 28 -1.60 7.15 10.53
CA LEU A 28 -0.39 7.81 10.02
C LEU A 28 -0.21 9.24 10.57
N GLY A 29 -1.13 9.73 11.41
CA GLY A 29 -1.10 11.09 11.94
C GLY A 29 -1.26 12.16 10.85
N THR A 30 -1.91 11.83 9.74
CA THR A 30 -2.14 12.75 8.61
C THR A 30 -3.63 13.06 8.45
N THR A 31 -3.95 14.04 7.61
CA THR A 31 -5.35 14.28 7.24
C THR A 31 -5.77 13.34 6.12
N TYR A 32 -7.04 12.91 6.13
CA TYR A 32 -7.63 12.15 5.01
C TYR A 32 -7.36 12.82 3.65
N ARG A 33 -7.44 14.15 3.59
CA ARG A 33 -7.17 14.93 2.37
C ARG A 33 -5.72 14.77 1.90
N HIS A 34 -4.77 14.76 2.83
CA HIS A 34 -3.35 14.57 2.50
C HIS A 34 -3.11 13.17 1.96
N LEU A 35 -3.57 12.13 2.67
CA LEU A 35 -3.46 10.75 2.20
C LEU A 35 -4.15 10.56 0.84
N ASN A 36 -5.36 11.10 0.68
CA ASN A 36 -6.08 10.99 -0.59
C ASN A 36 -5.32 11.67 -1.75
N ARG A 37 -4.67 12.83 -1.51
CA ARG A 37 -3.80 13.47 -2.51
C ARG A 37 -2.62 12.59 -2.90
N VAL A 38 -1.96 11.96 -1.94
CA VAL A 38 -0.83 11.06 -2.19
C VAL A 38 -1.30 9.84 -3.00
N VAL A 39 -2.40 9.19 -2.57
CA VAL A 39 -2.99 8.05 -3.29
C VAL A 39 -3.34 8.43 -4.73
N HIS A 40 -3.99 9.58 -4.95
CA HIS A 40 -4.28 10.06 -6.30
C HIS A 40 -3.02 10.27 -7.13
N SER A 41 -1.96 10.88 -6.56
CA SER A 41 -0.71 11.07 -7.30
C SER A 41 0.00 9.75 -7.65
N LEU A 42 -0.15 8.71 -6.83
CA LEU A 42 0.40 7.38 -7.12
C LEU A 42 -0.40 6.67 -8.22
N ILE A 43 -1.72 6.89 -8.28
CA ILE A 43 -2.58 6.39 -9.36
C ILE A 43 -2.26 7.08 -10.68
N GLU A 44 -2.11 8.41 -10.69
CA GLU A 44 -1.75 9.19 -11.90
C GLU A 44 -0.39 8.78 -12.48
N ARG A 45 0.51 8.29 -11.63
CA ARG A 45 1.83 7.78 -12.02
C ARG A 45 1.83 6.29 -12.39
N GLU A 46 0.66 5.66 -12.39
CA GLU A 46 0.47 4.22 -12.66
C GLU A 46 1.26 3.30 -11.69
N ILE A 47 1.59 3.80 -10.50
CA ILE A 47 2.36 3.05 -9.48
C ILE A 47 1.43 2.14 -8.68
N ILE A 48 0.21 2.61 -8.43
CA ILE A 48 -0.84 1.83 -7.75
C ILE A 48 -2.15 1.96 -8.50
N THR A 49 -3.00 0.96 -8.37
CA THR A 49 -4.41 1.00 -8.76
C THR A 49 -5.27 0.84 -7.53
N LYS A 50 -6.32 1.64 -7.41
CA LYS A 50 -7.28 1.54 -6.31
C LYS A 50 -8.64 1.07 -6.83
N ASP A 51 -9.13 -0.03 -6.28
CA ASP A 51 -10.52 -0.47 -6.40
C ASP A 51 -11.31 -0.05 -5.13
N ARG A 52 -12.62 -0.26 -5.12
CA ARG A 52 -13.51 0.02 -3.98
C ARG A 52 -13.16 -0.80 -2.73
N HIS A 53 -12.38 -1.88 -2.84
CA HIS A 53 -12.10 -2.75 -1.69
C HIS A 53 -10.62 -2.99 -1.43
N PHE A 54 -9.73 -2.64 -2.36
CA PHE A 54 -8.30 -2.88 -2.22
C PHE A 54 -7.48 -1.87 -3.02
N ILE A 55 -6.22 -1.72 -2.62
CA ILE A 55 -5.19 -1.02 -3.38
C ILE A 55 -4.19 -2.08 -3.83
N GLN A 56 -3.91 -2.11 -5.14
CA GLN A 56 -2.94 -3.00 -5.74
C GLN A 56 -1.75 -2.18 -6.23
N ILE A 57 -0.54 -2.66 -5.94
CA ILE A 57 0.70 -2.04 -6.39
C ILE A 57 1.05 -2.61 -7.76
N GLN A 58 1.23 -1.74 -8.74
CA GLN A 58 1.59 -2.09 -10.11
C GLN A 58 3.10 -2.05 -10.32
N ASP A 59 3.79 -1.10 -9.69
CA ASP A 59 5.25 -0.95 -9.78
C ASP A 59 5.87 -0.80 -8.39
N TRP A 60 6.42 -1.91 -7.89
CA TRP A 60 7.12 -1.96 -6.61
C TRP A 60 8.43 -1.16 -6.61
N SER A 61 9.14 -1.14 -7.73
CA SER A 61 10.43 -0.44 -7.83
C SER A 61 10.26 1.08 -7.79
N LEU A 62 9.22 1.61 -8.45
CA LEU A 62 8.89 3.02 -8.36
C LEU A 62 8.36 3.40 -6.98
N LEU A 63 7.55 2.53 -6.37
CA LEU A 63 7.04 2.77 -5.02
C LEU A 63 8.18 2.84 -3.99
N GLU A 64 9.15 1.93 -4.05
CA GLU A 64 10.34 1.90 -3.20
C GLU A 64 11.22 3.15 -3.37
N LYS A 65 11.39 3.61 -4.62
CA LYS A 65 12.10 4.87 -4.90
C LYS A 65 11.37 6.08 -4.31
N LEU A 66 10.04 6.12 -4.38
CA LEU A 66 9.25 7.24 -3.87
C LEU A 66 9.16 7.25 -2.34
N SER A 67 9.17 6.08 -1.71
CA SER A 67 9.19 5.98 -0.26
C SER A 67 10.54 6.36 0.34
N ASN A 68 11.58 6.63 -0.47
CA ASN A 68 12.94 6.91 0.00
C ASN A 68 13.41 5.88 1.04
N ASP A 69 13.10 4.60 0.81
CA ASP A 69 13.39 3.48 1.73
C ASP A 69 12.71 3.57 3.12
N ILE A 70 11.74 4.47 3.29
CA ILE A 70 10.90 4.50 4.49
C ILE A 70 9.95 3.31 4.42
N ARG A 71 10.34 2.24 5.09
CA ARG A 71 9.53 1.05 5.34
C ARG A 71 9.20 0.99 6.83
N TYR A 72 7.91 0.83 7.13
CA TYR A 72 7.49 0.47 8.49
C TYR A 72 7.62 -1.06 8.61
N GLU A 73 8.41 -1.52 9.58
CA GLU A 73 8.49 -2.95 9.97
C GLU A 73 7.35 -3.36 10.90
#